data_AF-A0A5J4VC96-F1
#
_entry.id   AF-A0A5J4VC96-F1
#
_cell.length_a   1.000
_cell.length_b   1.000
_cell.length_c   1.000
_cell.angle_alpha   90.00
_cell.angle_beta   90.00
_cell.angle_gamma   90.00
#
_symmetry.space_group_name_H-M   'P 1'
#
loop_
_entity.id
_entity.type
_entity.pdbx_description
1 polymer ?
#
loop_
_entity_poly.entity_id
_entity_poly.type
_entity_poly.pdbx_seq_one_letter_code
_entity_poly.pdbx_strand_id
1 'polypeptide(L)'
;MLKNKLKATVIRRTLTGLELRRLDNGEDNVDEAFGSMRMFWQGLLRPQPDLCELQIHLEHIAYLTTKTQDIYIQLLETCYNNPTVLRSYSLFSGQLLRDETEALKCKERGQGIEREFKKIIITHQYQKTQYDVDFQLQGERSNTSGSKKPTFIELFSFCWTVRQE
;
A
#
# COMPACT_ATOMS: atom_id res chain seq x y z
N MET A 1 -0.91 -19.91 12.32
CA MET A 1 0.35 -19.13 12.50
C MET A 1 0.97 -18.63 11.18
N LEU A 2 1.07 -19.44 10.12
CA LEU A 2 1.68 -19.04 8.84
C LEU A 2 1.00 -17.83 8.17
N LYS A 3 -0.35 -17.77 8.22
CA LYS A 3 -1.16 -16.63 7.74
C LYS A 3 -0.79 -15.29 8.39
N ASN A 4 -0.41 -15.30 9.68
CA ASN A 4 -0.02 -14.10 10.42
C ASN A 4 1.43 -13.69 10.12
N LYS A 5 2.31 -14.66 9.85
CA LYS A 5 3.66 -14.39 9.34
C LYS A 5 3.62 -13.81 7.92
N LEU A 6 2.85 -14.39 7.01
CA LEU A 6 2.67 -13.88 5.64
C LEU A 6 2.01 -12.51 5.63
N LYS A 7 0.99 -12.29 6.46
CA LYS A 7 0.47 -10.95 6.74
C LYS A 7 1.60 -10.05 7.22
N ALA A 8 2.37 -10.41 8.25
CA ALA A 8 3.45 -9.58 8.80
C ALA A 8 4.52 -9.21 7.75
N THR A 9 4.92 -10.14 6.88
CA THR A 9 5.87 -9.89 5.78
C THR A 9 5.32 -8.91 4.73
N VAL A 10 4.00 -8.90 4.57
CA VAL A 10 3.25 -8.07 3.61
C VAL A 10 2.81 -6.72 4.22
N ILE A 11 2.86 -6.56 5.55
CA ILE A 11 1.88 -5.72 6.29
C ILE A 11 2.08 -4.21 6.25
N ARG A 12 3.21 -3.65 5.80
CA ARG A 12 3.36 -2.19 5.85
C ARG A 12 2.85 -1.50 4.59
N ARG A 13 1.54 -1.60 4.36
CA ARG A 13 0.83 -0.84 3.32
C ARG A 13 0.74 0.65 3.67
N THR A 14 0.65 0.96 4.95
CA THR A 14 0.48 2.34 5.43
C THR A 14 1.83 2.91 5.83
N LEU A 15 2.18 4.03 5.21
CA LEU A 15 3.32 4.84 5.61
C LEU A 15 3.02 5.53 6.94
N THR A 16 4.04 5.74 7.76
CA THR A 16 3.94 6.67 8.90
C THR A 16 3.82 8.10 8.39
N GLY A 17 3.35 9.02 9.23
CA GLY A 17 3.30 10.43 8.85
C GLY A 17 4.66 11.03 8.49
N LEU A 18 5.77 10.49 9.01
CA LEU A 18 7.12 10.91 8.60
C LEU A 18 7.47 10.41 7.21
N GLU A 19 7.21 9.14 6.91
CA GLU A 19 7.50 8.56 5.60
C GLU A 19 6.60 9.11 4.50
N LEU A 20 5.33 9.38 4.81
CA LEU A 20 4.42 10.03 3.88
C LEU A 20 4.97 11.41 3.50
N ARG A 21 5.32 12.25 4.48
CA ARG A 21 5.94 13.56 4.21
C ARG A 21 7.24 13.46 3.41
N ARG A 22 8.05 12.44 3.64
CA ARG A 22 9.26 12.21 2.83
C ARG A 22 8.92 11.83 1.40
N LEU A 23 7.92 10.97 1.21
CA LEU A 23 7.45 10.60 -0.12
C LEU A 23 6.89 11.82 -0.85
N ASP A 24 6.02 12.59 -0.20
CA ASP A 24 5.44 13.83 -0.75
C ASP A 24 6.57 14.79 -1.17
N ASN A 25 7.55 15.03 -0.29
CA ASN A 25 8.71 15.86 -0.64
C ASN A 25 9.52 15.32 -1.82
N GLY A 26 9.61 13.99 -1.96
CA GLY A 26 10.27 13.35 -3.09
C GLY A 26 9.50 13.56 -4.39
N GLU A 27 8.18 13.40 -4.35
CA GLU A 27 7.27 13.62 -5.49
C GLU A 27 7.27 15.09 -5.92
N ASP A 28 7.23 16.04 -4.97
CA ASP A 28 7.33 17.47 -5.25
C ASP A 28 8.65 17.82 -5.99
N ASN A 29 9.78 17.26 -5.55
CA ASN A 29 11.07 17.49 -6.22
C ASN A 29 11.07 16.89 -7.65
N VAL A 30 10.40 15.75 -7.87
CA VAL A 30 10.27 15.13 -9.21
C VAL A 30 9.47 16.04 -10.13
N ASP A 31 8.34 16.55 -9.67
CA ASP A 31 7.50 17.46 -10.44
C ASP A 31 8.24 18.76 -10.76
N GLU A 32 9.00 19.31 -9.82
CA GLU A 32 9.84 20.48 -10.02
C GLU A 32 10.99 20.21 -11.02
N ALA A 33 11.59 19.02 -10.97
CA ALA A 33 12.62 18.60 -11.92
C ALA A 33 12.04 18.51 -13.34
N PHE A 34 10.85 17.95 -13.50
CA PHE A 34 10.16 17.94 -14.80
C PHE A 34 9.77 19.34 -15.28
N GLY A 35 9.37 20.23 -14.36
CA GLY A 35 9.17 21.65 -14.65
C GLY A 35 10.44 22.28 -15.22
N SER A 36 11.57 22.07 -14.56
CA SER A 36 12.89 22.56 -15.00
C SER A 36 13.31 21.95 -16.33
N MET A 37 13.07 20.65 -16.55
CA MET A 37 13.30 19.98 -17.85
C MET A 37 12.48 20.61 -18.96
N ARG A 38 11.21 20.94 -18.70
CA ARG A 38 10.35 21.62 -19.68
C ARG A 38 10.92 22.99 -20.04
N MET A 39 11.32 23.78 -19.05
CA MET A 39 11.92 25.10 -19.28
C MET A 39 13.23 24.99 -20.07
N PHE A 40 14.08 24.02 -19.73
CA PHE A 40 15.29 23.71 -20.49
C PHE A 40 14.98 23.41 -21.97
N TRP A 41 14.03 22.50 -22.25
CA TRP A 41 13.68 22.16 -23.63
C TRP A 41 13.08 23.35 -24.39
N GLN A 42 12.25 24.16 -23.75
CA GLN A 42 11.70 25.37 -24.36
C GLN A 42 12.79 26.40 -24.67
N GLY A 43 13.75 26.60 -23.77
CA GLY A 43 14.90 27.47 -23.99
C GLY A 43 15.79 26.99 -25.14
N LEU A 44 16.01 25.67 -25.21
CA LEU A 44 16.88 25.04 -26.22
C LEU A 44 16.32 25.17 -27.63
N LEU A 45 14.99 25.17 -27.77
CA LEU A 45 14.31 25.28 -29.06
C LEU A 45 14.20 26.73 -29.58
N ARG A 46 14.66 27.74 -28.82
CA ARG A 46 14.69 29.13 -29.29
C ARG A 46 15.71 29.29 -30.45
N PRO A 47 15.50 30.21 -31.40
CA PRO A 47 16.46 30.45 -32.49
C PRO A 47 17.88 30.84 -32.02
N GLN A 48 17.98 31.49 -30.86
CA GLN A 48 19.22 31.80 -30.15
C GLN A 48 19.04 31.45 -28.68
N PRO A 49 19.42 30.23 -28.25
CA PRO A 49 19.29 29.81 -26.86
C PRO A 49 20.25 30.59 -25.95
N ASP A 50 19.77 31.00 -24.77
CA ASP A 50 20.63 31.53 -23.71
C ASP A 50 21.28 30.35 -22.96
N LEU A 51 22.57 30.15 -23.20
CA LEU A 51 23.32 29.04 -22.60
C LEU A 51 23.41 29.15 -21.07
N CYS A 52 23.35 30.36 -20.50
CA CYS A 52 23.37 30.56 -19.06
C CYS A 52 22.04 30.14 -18.43
N GLU A 53 20.91 30.54 -19.02
CA GLU A 53 19.56 30.10 -18.61
C GLU A 53 19.45 28.56 -18.69
N LEU A 54 19.94 27.97 -19.78
CA LEU A 54 19.95 26.51 -19.95
C LEU A 54 20.81 25.79 -18.90
N GLN A 55 21.98 26.33 -18.57
CA GLN A 55 22.85 25.77 -17.54
C GLN A 55 22.18 25.79 -16.17
N ILE A 56 21.52 26.89 -15.80
CA ILE A 56 20.78 27.00 -14.52
C ILE A 56 19.72 25.90 -14.42
N HIS A 57 18.95 25.68 -15.49
CA HIS A 57 17.95 24.61 -15.50
C HIS A 57 18.58 23.22 -15.36
N LEU A 58 19.70 22.95 -16.04
CA LEU A 58 20.40 21.66 -15.93
C LEU A 58 20.93 21.41 -14.51
N GLU A 59 21.57 22.41 -13.90
CA GLU A 59 22.07 22.32 -12.52
C GLU A 59 20.92 22.07 -11.53
N HIS A 60 19.79 22.74 -11.72
CA HIS A 60 18.62 22.55 -10.88
C HIS A 60 18.01 21.15 -11.03
N ILE A 61 17.88 20.64 -12.26
CA ILE A 61 17.44 19.26 -12.53
C ILE A 61 18.35 18.27 -11.82
N ALA A 62 19.67 18.43 -11.95
CA ALA A 62 20.65 17.55 -11.32
C ALA A 62 20.52 17.58 -9.78
N TYR A 63 20.43 18.77 -9.19
CA TYR A 63 20.23 18.95 -7.76
C TYR A 63 18.97 18.24 -7.24
N LEU A 64 17.82 18.49 -7.87
CA LEU A 64 16.55 17.89 -7.49
C LEU A 64 16.57 16.37 -7.66
N THR A 65 17.19 15.87 -8.73
CA THR A 65 17.32 14.44 -8.99
C THR A 65 18.14 13.74 -7.91
N THR A 66 19.30 14.29 -7.54
CA THR A 66 20.14 13.73 -6.46
C THR A 66 19.41 13.74 -5.11
N LYS A 67 18.80 14.88 -4.74
CA LYS A 67 18.05 15.01 -3.49
C LYS A 67 16.88 14.02 -3.41
N THR A 68 16.18 13.83 -4.53
CA THR A 68 15.08 12.86 -4.64
C THR A 68 15.57 11.43 -4.51
N GLN A 69 16.71 11.11 -5.11
CA GLN A 69 17.33 9.80 -4.98
C GLN A 69 17.66 9.47 -3.52
N ASP A 70 18.22 10.41 -2.77
CA ASP A 70 18.52 10.24 -1.34
C ASP A 70 17.26 9.99 -0.51
N ILE A 71 16.16 10.71 -0.81
CA ILE A 71 14.85 10.49 -0.17
C ILE A 71 14.37 9.06 -0.43
N TYR A 72 14.43 8.59 -1.68
CA TYR A 72 14.00 7.25 -2.03
C TYR A 72 14.87 6.16 -1.40
N ILE A 73 16.18 6.36 -1.30
CA ILE A 73 17.06 5.42 -0.59
C ILE A 73 16.60 5.25 0.86
N GLN A 74 16.37 6.36 1.58
CA GLN A 74 15.88 6.34 2.96
C GLN A 74 14.48 5.71 3.09
N LEU A 75 13.59 5.97 2.14
CA LEU A 75 12.26 5.36 2.12
C LEU A 75 12.35 3.86 1.87
N LEU A 76 13.21 3.42 0.95
CA LEU A 76 13.37 2.00 0.64
C LEU A 76 14.00 1.23 1.80
N GLU A 77 14.90 1.82 2.59
CA GLU A 77 15.43 1.18 3.81
C GLU A 77 14.32 0.79 4.81
N THR A 78 13.26 1.59 4.91
CA THR A 78 12.19 1.43 5.91
C THR A 78 10.88 0.87 5.36
N CYS A 79 10.67 1.03 4.05
CA CYS A 79 9.41 0.79 3.34
C CYS A 79 9.62 -0.01 2.04
N TYR A 80 10.65 -0.85 1.96
CA TYR A 80 10.99 -1.64 0.75
C TYR A 80 9.86 -2.52 0.18
N ASN A 81 8.84 -2.84 0.96
CA ASN A 81 7.65 -3.60 0.55
C ASN A 81 6.37 -2.74 0.43
N ASN A 82 6.49 -1.41 0.48
CA ASN A 82 5.35 -0.55 0.31
C ASN A 82 5.04 -0.34 -1.18
N PRO A 83 3.85 -0.73 -1.67
CA PRO A 83 3.54 -0.65 -3.10
C PRO A 83 3.46 0.79 -3.63
N THR A 84 3.10 1.76 -2.79
CA THR A 84 3.06 3.18 -3.18
C THR A 84 4.48 3.71 -3.39
N VAL A 85 5.38 3.47 -2.44
CA VAL A 85 6.80 3.87 -2.55
C VAL A 85 7.45 3.18 -3.75
N LEU A 86 7.24 1.87 -3.92
CA LEU A 86 7.81 1.13 -5.06
C LEU A 86 7.30 1.63 -6.42
N ARG A 87 6.02 2.02 -6.51
CA ARG A 87 5.47 2.62 -7.72
C ARG A 87 6.09 3.97 -8.00
N SER A 88 6.16 4.84 -6.99
CA SER A 88 6.70 6.19 -7.14
C SER A 88 8.19 6.15 -7.51
N TYR A 89 8.96 5.31 -6.82
CA TYR A 89 10.37 5.09 -7.13
C TYR A 89 10.57 4.48 -8.53
N SER A 90 9.71 3.56 -8.98
CA SER A 90 9.76 3.01 -10.33
C SER A 90 9.60 4.08 -11.43
N LEU A 91 8.71 5.06 -11.21
CA LEU A 91 8.55 6.18 -12.12
C LEU A 91 9.79 7.07 -12.13
N PHE A 92 10.28 7.43 -10.94
CA PHE A 92 11.50 8.22 -10.78
C PHE A 92 12.72 7.56 -11.47
N SER A 93 12.98 6.29 -11.18
CA SER A 93 14.14 5.58 -11.75
C SER A 93 14.04 5.41 -13.25
N GLY A 94 12.85 5.11 -13.78
CA GLY A 94 12.66 4.93 -15.22
C GLY A 94 12.70 6.25 -16.00
N GLN A 95 12.09 7.31 -15.47
CA GLN A 95 11.91 8.56 -16.22
C GLN A 95 13.06 9.54 -16.01
N LEU A 96 13.51 9.75 -14.77
CA LEU A 96 14.56 10.73 -14.46
C LEU A 96 15.96 10.09 -14.45
N LEU A 97 16.13 8.93 -13.83
CA LEU A 97 17.45 8.26 -13.78
C LEU A 97 17.75 7.45 -15.04
N ARG A 98 16.74 7.15 -15.86
CA ARG A 98 16.84 6.28 -17.04
C ARG A 98 17.34 4.87 -16.72
N ASP A 99 17.13 4.40 -15.49
CA ASP A 99 17.38 3.02 -15.08
C ASP A 99 16.11 2.17 -15.24
N GLU A 100 15.91 1.68 -16.45
CA GLU A 100 14.74 0.87 -16.81
C GLU A 100 14.72 -0.48 -16.07
N THR A 101 15.90 -1.00 -15.73
CA THR A 101 16.02 -2.30 -15.05
C THR A 101 15.52 -2.18 -13.62
N GLU A 102 15.98 -1.17 -12.90
CA GLU A 102 15.51 -0.93 -11.53
C GLU A 102 14.04 -0.51 -11.50
N ALA A 103 13.62 0.32 -12.46
CA ALA A 103 12.22 0.70 -12.63
C ALA A 103 11.31 -0.52 -12.78
N LEU A 104 11.69 -1.48 -13.63
CA LEU A 104 10.92 -2.69 -13.85
C LEU A 104 10.85 -3.56 -12.59
N LYS A 105 11.98 -3.80 -11.91
CA LYS A 105 12.02 -4.57 -10.66
C LYS A 105 11.07 -4.01 -9.61
N CYS A 106 11.09 -2.69 -9.38
CA CYS A 106 10.23 -2.03 -8.40
C CYS A 106 8.76 -2.11 -8.80
N LYS A 107 8.45 -1.93 -10.08
CA LYS A 107 7.08 -2.06 -10.62
C LYS A 107 6.53 -3.46 -10.41
N GLU A 108 7.27 -4.49 -10.82
CA GLU A 108 6.85 -5.89 -10.69
C GLU A 108 6.66 -6.28 -9.24
N ARG A 109 7.59 -5.88 -8.37
CA ARG A 109 7.51 -6.10 -6.93
C ARG A 109 6.26 -5.44 -6.34
N GLY A 110 6.03 -4.16 -6.61
CA GLY A 110 4.86 -3.42 -6.13
C GLY A 110 3.55 -4.08 -6.57
N GLN A 111 3.45 -4.47 -7.85
CA GLN A 111 2.29 -5.19 -8.36
C GLN A 111 2.10 -6.57 -7.73
N GLY A 112 3.19 -7.31 -7.51
CA GLY A 112 3.14 -8.60 -6.83
C GLY A 112 2.54 -8.48 -5.42
N ILE A 113 3.01 -7.49 -4.66
CA ILE A 113 2.51 -7.18 -3.32
C ILE A 113 1.01 -6.80 -3.37
N GLU A 114 0.60 -5.96 -4.31
CA GLU A 114 -0.81 -5.59 -4.46
C GLU A 114 -1.71 -6.78 -4.81
N ARG A 115 -1.25 -7.69 -5.67
CA ARG A 115 -1.98 -8.92 -6.02
C ARG A 115 -2.15 -9.83 -4.80
N GLU A 116 -1.10 -10.02 -4.01
CA GLU A 116 -1.17 -10.81 -2.77
C GLU A 116 -2.12 -10.18 -1.75
N PHE A 117 -2.07 -8.86 -1.58
CA PHE A 117 -3.03 -8.14 -0.73
C PHE A 117 -4.48 -8.34 -1.20
N LYS A 118 -4.75 -8.25 -2.50
CA LYS A 118 -6.09 -8.49 -3.05
C LYS A 118 -6.59 -9.91 -2.74
N LYS A 119 -5.73 -10.93 -2.92
CA LYS A 119 -6.06 -12.32 -2.57
C LYS A 119 -6.38 -12.47 -1.08
N ILE A 120 -5.61 -11.82 -0.21
CA ILE A 120 -5.85 -11.84 1.24
C ILE A 120 -7.21 -11.22 1.57
N ILE A 121 -7.55 -10.06 0.99
CA ILE A 121 -8.85 -9.40 1.25
C ILE A 121 -10.00 -10.28 0.79
N ILE A 122 -9.94 -10.78 -0.45
CA ILE A 122 -10.97 -11.63 -1.05
C ILE A 122 -11.19 -12.89 -0.19
N THR A 123 -10.11 -13.58 0.19
CA THR A 123 -10.22 -14.78 1.02
C THR A 123 -10.81 -14.49 2.41
N HIS A 124 -10.52 -13.34 3.02
CA HIS A 124 -11.16 -12.96 4.29
C HIS A 124 -12.64 -12.64 4.12
N GLN A 125 -13.03 -12.00 3.02
CA GLN A 125 -14.43 -11.73 2.69
C GLN A 125 -15.20 -13.04 2.49
N TYR A 126 -14.68 -13.97 1.69
CA TYR A 126 -15.29 -15.29 1.53
C TYR A 126 -15.42 -16.06 2.85
N GLN A 127 -14.38 -16.03 3.70
CA GLN A 127 -14.46 -16.65 5.02
C GLN A 127 -15.57 -16.02 5.88
N LYS A 128 -15.67 -14.69 5.89
CA LYS A 128 -16.73 -13.99 6.62
C LYS A 128 -18.12 -14.37 6.12
N THR A 129 -18.34 -14.38 4.80
CA THR A 129 -19.62 -14.78 4.21
C THR A 129 -19.96 -16.23 4.51
N GLN A 130 -18.98 -17.14 4.50
CA GLN A 130 -19.18 -18.53 4.86
C GLN A 130 -19.59 -18.68 6.33
N TYR A 131 -18.93 -17.96 7.24
CA TYR A 131 -19.32 -17.93 8.66
C TYR A 131 -20.73 -17.38 8.87
N ASP A 132 -21.11 -16.31 8.15
CA ASP A 132 -22.45 -15.72 8.24
C ASP A 132 -23.54 -16.68 7.71
N VAL A 133 -23.25 -17.40 6.62
CA VAL A 133 -24.16 -18.43 6.05
C VAL A 133 -24.26 -19.64 6.97
N ASP A 134 -23.14 -20.14 7.52
CA ASP A 134 -23.14 -21.27 8.45
C ASP A 134 -23.89 -20.92 9.76
N PHE A 135 -23.78 -19.68 10.23
CA PHE A 135 -24.55 -19.16 11.37
C PHE A 135 -26.06 -19.07 11.07
N GLN A 136 -26.44 -18.61 9.88
CA GLN A 136 -27.85 -18.56 9.45
C GLN A 136 -28.46 -19.95 9.29
N LEU A 137 -27.73 -20.90 8.69
CA LEU A 137 -28.17 -22.29 8.54
C LEU A 137 -28.33 -23.01 9.90
N GLN A 138 -27.51 -22.65 10.90
CA GLN A 138 -27.71 -23.13 12.27
C GLN A 138 -28.95 -22.51 12.91
N GLY A 139 -29.20 -21.21 12.74
CA GLY A 139 -30.43 -20.55 13.21
C GLY A 139 -31.72 -21.10 12.59
N GLU A 140 -31.71 -21.44 11.30
CA GLU A 140 -32.87 -22.04 10.61
C GLU A 140 -33.11 -23.51 10.99
N ARG A 141 -32.05 -24.28 11.26
CA ARG A 141 -32.16 -25.63 11.83
C ARG A 141 -32.70 -25.61 13.26
N SER A 142 -32.36 -24.60 14.06
CA SER A 142 -32.94 -24.40 15.40
C SER A 142 -34.43 -24.02 15.35
N ASN A 143 -34.90 -23.42 14.26
CA ASN A 143 -36.32 -23.02 14.11
C ASN A 143 -37.20 -24.12 13.48
N THR A 144 -36.63 -25.24 13.03
CA THR A 144 -37.37 -26.34 12.38
C THR A 144 -37.40 -27.65 13.18
N SER A 145 -36.76 -27.72 14.35
CA SER A 145 -36.96 -28.82 15.30
C SER A 145 -37.41 -28.31 16.66
N GLY A 146 -38.71 -28.43 16.95
CA GLY A 146 -39.23 -28.35 18.31
C GLY A 146 -40.29 -27.29 18.54
N SER A 147 -41.52 -27.59 18.15
CA SER A 147 -42.66 -27.22 18.98
C SER A 147 -42.47 -27.87 20.36
N LYS A 148 -41.92 -27.10 21.29
CA LYS A 148 -42.25 -27.04 22.72
C LYS A 148 -41.46 -25.88 23.33
N LYS A 149 -42.17 -24.79 23.66
CA LYS A 149 -41.62 -23.68 24.45
C LYS A 149 -41.19 -24.23 25.81
N PRO A 150 -39.94 -24.04 26.26
CA PRO A 150 -39.59 -24.30 27.64
C PRO A 150 -40.23 -23.20 28.48
N THR A 151 -41.15 -23.60 29.35
CA THR A 151 -41.71 -22.74 30.40
C THR A 151 -40.59 -22.28 31.32
N PHE A 152 -40.75 -21.08 31.88
CA PHE A 152 -39.85 -20.33 32.78
C PHE A 152 -39.22 -21.13 33.95
N ILE A 153 -39.69 -22.35 34.19
CA ILE A 153 -39.25 -23.27 35.25
C ILE A 153 -37.94 -24.00 34.87
N GLU A 154 -37.65 -24.24 33.58
CA GLU A 154 -36.43 -24.97 33.17
C GLU A 154 -35.16 -24.10 33.15
N LEU A 155 -35.31 -22.77 33.03
CA LEU A 155 -34.17 -21.84 33.08
C LEU A 155 -33.56 -21.70 34.48
N PHE A 156 -34.32 -21.97 35.54
CA PHE A 156 -33.81 -21.89 36.92
C PHE A 156 -32.97 -23.10 37.33
N SER A 157 -33.16 -24.27 36.71
CA SER A 157 -32.38 -25.47 37.06
C SER A 157 -30.97 -25.46 36.45
N PHE A 158 -30.73 -24.72 35.37
CA PHE A 158 -29.41 -24.69 34.73
C PHE A 158 -28.44 -23.68 35.36
N CYS A 159 -28.95 -22.62 36.01
CA CYS A 159 -28.12 -21.63 36.69
C CYS A 159 -27.59 -22.07 38.07
N TRP A 160 -28.13 -23.14 38.69
CA TRP A 160 -27.65 -23.62 39.99
C TRP A 160 -26.49 -24.63 39.88
N THR A 161 -26.41 -25.40 38.78
CA THR A 161 -25.43 -26.49 38.65
C THR A 161 -24.03 -26.05 38.21
N VAL A 162 -23.87 -24.85 37.63
CA VAL A 162 -22.55 -24.35 37.14
C VAL A 162 -21.78 -23.54 38.19
N ARG A 163 -22.25 -23.50 39.46
CA ARG A 163 -21.58 -22.73 40.53
C ARG A 163 -20.87 -23.60 41.59
N GLN A 164 -20.68 -24.90 41.35
CA GLN A 164 -20.09 -25.85 42.32
C GLN A 164 -19.00 -26.78 41.74
N GLU A 165 -18.43 -26.48 40.56
CA GLU A 165 -17.17 -27.12 40.11
C GLU A 165 -16.15 -26.09 39.65
#